data_AF-A0A961VM77-F1
#
_entry.id   AF-A0A961VM77-F1
#
_cell.length_a   1.000
_cell.length_b   1.000
_cell.length_c   1.000
_cell.angle_alpha   90.00
_cell.angle_beta   90.00
_cell.angle_gamma   90.00
#
_symmetry.space_group_name_H-M   'P 1'
#
loop_
_entity.id
_entity.type
_entity.pdbx_description
1 polymer ?
#
loop_
_entity_poly.entity_id
_entity_poly.type
_entity_poly.pdbx_seq_one_letter_code
_entity_poly.pdbx_strand_id
1 'polypeptide(L)'
;MPIGEIWRDIPSLPGVLASSEGRIMMVPYRGPMPRGGQRPYGGTPTFGVWNKADCRFIISTDGRTYKVARLVAEAFHGSPPFEGAVVMHLDENSANNRADNLRWGTQRENLNAPGFLEYCRSRTGDRSPSAKSRARSRP
;
A
#
# COMPACT_ATOMS: atom_id res chain seq x y z
N MET A 1 -5.70 -9.40 23.61
CA MET A 1 -5.07 -8.74 22.44
C MET A 1 -3.56 -8.94 22.55
N PRO A 2 -2.86 -9.30 21.47
CA PRO A 2 -1.40 -9.38 21.50
C PRO A 2 -0.83 -7.99 21.80
N ILE A 3 0.01 -7.93 22.83
CA ILE A 3 0.73 -6.74 23.29
C ILE A 3 2.02 -6.62 22.49
N GLY A 4 1.93 -6.20 21.23
CA GLY A 4 3.09 -5.97 20.37
C GLY A 4 2.79 -5.92 18.88
N GLU A 5 3.77 -5.40 18.12
CA GLU A 5 3.77 -5.40 16.65
C GLU A 5 3.92 -6.84 16.15
N ILE A 6 2.92 -7.32 15.41
CA ILE A 6 2.92 -8.68 14.84
C ILE A 6 3.56 -8.62 13.47
N TRP A 7 4.44 -9.57 13.15
CA TRP A 7 5.03 -9.73 11.83
C TRP A 7 4.53 -11.01 11.18
N ARG A 8 4.20 -10.95 9.89
CA ARG A 8 3.70 -12.07 9.09
C ARG A 8 4.35 -12.10 7.72
N ASP A 9 4.55 -13.31 7.20
CA ASP A 9 4.99 -13.52 5.83
C ASP A 9 3.93 -13.08 4.82
N ILE A 10 4.40 -12.63 3.66
CA ILE A 10 3.55 -12.30 2.52
C ILE A 10 3.63 -13.45 1.50
N PRO A 11 2.55 -14.21 1.26
CA PRO A 11 2.58 -15.36 0.35
C PRO A 11 3.10 -15.04 -1.06
N SER A 12 2.74 -13.88 -1.61
CA SER A 12 3.17 -13.43 -2.93
C SER A 12 4.62 -12.95 -2.99
N LEU A 13 5.26 -12.71 -1.84
CA LEU A 13 6.64 -12.22 -1.73
C LEU A 13 7.41 -12.97 -0.63
N PRO A 14 7.85 -14.21 -0.90
CA PRO A 14 8.69 -14.96 0.03
C PRO A 14 9.94 -14.17 0.42
N GLY A 15 10.29 -14.17 1.71
CA GLY A 15 11.43 -13.40 2.23
C GLY A 15 11.12 -11.95 2.61
N VAL A 16 9.86 -11.52 2.47
CA VAL A 16 9.38 -10.20 2.92
C VAL A 16 8.28 -10.39 3.98
N LEU A 17 8.40 -9.63 5.07
CA LEU A 17 7.46 -9.62 6.19
C LEU A 17 6.67 -8.31 6.21
N ALA A 18 5.38 -8.39 6.51
CA ALA A 18 4.54 -7.25 6.83
C ALA A 18 4.20 -7.22 8.32
N SER A 19 4.15 -6.01 8.88
CA SER A 19 3.81 -5.76 10.27
C SER A 19 2.36 -5.28 10.43
N SER A 20 1.77 -5.55 11.59
CA SER A 20 0.43 -5.07 11.96
C SER A 20 0.30 -3.55 11.96
N GLU A 21 1.43 -2.84 12.11
CA GLU A 21 1.53 -1.38 12.09
C GLU A 21 1.69 -0.80 10.68
N GLY A 22 1.75 -1.66 9.65
CA GLY A 22 1.90 -1.23 8.26
C GLY A 22 3.35 -1.04 7.80
N ARG A 23 4.31 -1.64 8.51
CA ARG A 23 5.72 -1.66 8.11
C ARG A 23 6.02 -2.92 7.30
N ILE A 24 7.04 -2.84 6.45
CA ILE A 24 7.58 -3.96 5.70
C ILE A 24 9.05 -4.13 6.08
N MET A 25 9.53 -5.38 6.16
CA MET A 25 10.96 -5.66 6.22
C MET A 25 11.31 -6.88 5.38
N MET A 26 12.55 -6.94 4.89
CA MET A 26 13.09 -8.22 4.39
C MET A 26 13.51 -9.09 5.57
N VAL A 27 13.24 -10.39 5.48
CA VAL A 27 13.72 -11.38 6.44
C VAL A 27 15.24 -11.24 6.56
N PRO A 28 15.81 -11.12 7.77
CA PRO A 28 17.25 -11.03 7.94
C PRO A 28 17.97 -12.22 7.33
N TYR A 29 18.94 -11.97 6.45
CA TYR A 29 19.78 -13.02 5.88
C TYR A 29 21.24 -12.56 5.76
N ARG A 30 22.16 -13.52 5.65
CA ARG A 30 23.59 -13.22 5.45
C ARG A 30 24.00 -13.60 4.04
N GLY A 31 24.55 -12.64 3.31
CA GLY A 31 25.06 -12.84 1.95
C GLY A 31 26.59 -12.94 1.92
N PRO A 32 27.18 -13.80 1.07
CA PRO A 32 28.63 -13.85 0.87
C PRO A 32 29.14 -12.58 0.18
N MET A 33 30.39 -12.20 0.45
CA MET A 33 31.06 -11.09 -0.25
C MET A 33 32.13 -11.56 -1.23
N PRO A 34 32.39 -10.81 -2.33
CA PRO A 34 33.36 -11.19 -3.37
C PRO A 34 34.79 -11.44 -2.89
N ARG A 35 35.19 -10.87 -1.74
CA ARG A 35 36.54 -11.02 -1.15
C ARG A 35 36.54 -11.83 0.15
N GLY A 36 35.52 -12.66 0.36
CA GLY A 36 35.32 -13.39 1.61
C GLY A 36 34.55 -12.59 2.66
N GLY A 37 34.03 -13.32 3.66
CA GLY A 37 33.17 -12.77 4.72
C GLY A 37 31.68 -12.80 4.38
N GLN A 38 30.86 -12.48 5.39
CA GLN A 38 29.40 -12.41 5.27
C GLN A 38 28.91 -11.01 5.66
N ARG A 39 27.96 -10.48 4.90
CA ARG A 39 27.27 -9.23 5.21
C ARG A 39 25.82 -9.50 5.62
N PRO A 40 25.33 -8.96 6.74
CA PRO A 40 23.91 -9.04 7.08
C PRO A 40 23.09 -8.11 6.17
N TYR A 41 21.95 -8.61 5.72
CA TYR A 41 20.94 -7.91 4.93
C TYR A 41 19.58 -8.09 5.59
N GLY A 42 18.64 -7.20 5.28
CA GLY A 42 17.28 -7.24 5.85
C GLY A 42 17.23 -6.82 7.31
N GLY A 43 16.14 -7.18 7.99
CA GLY A 43 15.92 -6.91 9.42
C GLY A 43 15.68 -5.45 9.80
N THR A 44 15.54 -4.56 8.82
CA THR A 44 15.22 -3.15 9.04
C THR A 44 13.80 -2.87 8.59
N PRO A 45 12.86 -2.67 9.53
CA PRO A 45 11.50 -2.21 9.25
C PRO A 45 11.46 -0.86 8.52
N THR A 46 10.57 -0.73 7.53
CA THR A 46 10.31 0.52 6.83
C THR A 46 8.83 0.67 6.48
N PHE A 47 8.31 1.89 6.46
CA PHE A 47 6.99 2.19 5.91
C PHE A 47 6.99 2.25 4.37
N GLY A 48 8.16 2.09 3.75
CA GLY A 48 8.35 2.28 2.32
C GLY A 48 8.54 3.76 1.96
N VAL A 49 8.39 4.05 0.67
CA VAL A 49 8.54 5.39 0.10
C VAL A 49 7.17 5.93 -0.28
N TRP A 50 6.90 7.19 0.04
CA TRP A 50 5.67 7.85 -0.38
C TRP A 50 5.71 8.20 -1.87
N ASN A 51 4.86 7.55 -2.66
CA ASN A 51 4.63 7.90 -4.06
C ASN A 51 3.61 9.03 -4.15
N LYS A 52 4.07 10.22 -4.56
CA LYS A 52 3.24 11.42 -4.70
C LYS A 52 2.21 11.33 -5.82
N ALA A 53 2.48 10.58 -6.90
CA ALA A 53 1.56 10.47 -8.03
C ALA A 53 0.32 9.66 -7.65
N ASP A 54 0.53 8.57 -6.92
CA ASP A 54 -0.54 7.66 -6.49
C ASP A 54 -1.04 7.94 -5.08
N CYS A 55 -0.45 8.90 -4.36
CA CYS A 55 -0.67 9.21 -2.94
C CYS A 55 -0.67 7.95 -2.05
N ARG A 56 0.34 7.09 -2.18
CA ARG A 56 0.43 5.79 -1.49
C ARG A 56 1.87 5.44 -1.14
N PHE A 57 2.05 4.66 -0.09
CA PHE A 57 3.33 4.03 0.22
C PHE A 57 3.62 2.84 -0.70
N ILE A 58 4.84 2.79 -1.21
CA ILE A 58 5.36 1.72 -2.07
C ILE A 58 6.70 1.20 -1.55
N ILE A 59 7.02 -0.04 -1.90
CA ILE A 59 8.36 -0.60 -1.79
C ILE A 59 8.79 -1.15 -3.14
N SER A 60 10.10 -1.16 -3.38
CA SER A 60 10.67 -1.79 -4.56
C SER A 60 11.56 -2.96 -4.13
N THR A 61 11.23 -4.16 -4.57
CA THR A 61 12.02 -5.38 -4.33
C THR A 61 12.09 -6.19 -5.62
N ASP A 62 13.23 -6.81 -5.89
CA ASP A 62 13.47 -7.62 -7.10
C ASP A 62 13.08 -6.91 -8.42
N GLY A 63 13.35 -5.61 -8.50
CA GLY A 63 13.03 -4.78 -9.67
C GLY A 63 11.55 -4.49 -9.89
N ARG A 64 10.67 -4.90 -8.97
CA ARG A 64 9.22 -4.66 -9.03
C ARG A 64 8.77 -3.74 -7.90
N THR A 65 7.76 -2.92 -8.18
CA THR A 65 7.17 -1.99 -7.22
C THR A 65 5.87 -2.55 -6.67
N TYR A 66 5.73 -2.54 -5.35
CA TYR A 66 4.57 -3.07 -4.64
C TYR A 66 3.95 -1.99 -3.76
N LYS A 67 2.61 -2.00 -3.66
CA LYS A 67 1.87 -1.10 -2.76
C LYS A 67 1.88 -1.70 -1.35
N VAL A 68 2.32 -0.92 -0.36
CA VAL A 68 2.43 -1.38 1.04
C VAL A 68 1.10 -1.89 1.57
N ALA A 69 0.01 -1.13 1.38
CA ALA A 69 -1.34 -1.55 1.78
C ALA A 69 -1.74 -2.93 1.23
N ARG A 70 -1.32 -3.28 0.00
CA ARG A 70 -1.62 -4.60 -0.59
C ARG A 70 -0.85 -5.72 0.07
N LEU A 71 0.42 -5.50 0.37
CA LEU A 71 1.25 -6.48 1.06
C LEU A 71 0.75 -6.73 2.49
N VAL A 72 0.40 -5.66 3.21
CA VAL A 72 -0.14 -5.77 4.57
C VAL A 72 -1.50 -6.47 4.56
N ALA A 73 -2.40 -6.10 3.65
CA ALA A 73 -3.69 -6.76 3.53
C ALA A 73 -3.52 -8.26 3.21
N GLU A 74 -2.56 -8.61 2.35
CA GLU A 74 -2.29 -10.01 2.02
C GLU A 74 -1.77 -10.82 3.21
N ALA A 75 -0.86 -10.26 4.00
CA ALA A 75 -0.27 -10.94 5.14
C ALA A 75 -1.27 -11.14 6.31
N PHE A 76 -2.19 -10.19 6.52
CA PHE A 76 -3.11 -10.22 7.66
C PHE A 76 -4.50 -10.76 7.32
N HIS A 77 -5.00 -10.50 6.12
CA HIS A 77 -6.33 -10.90 5.64
C HIS A 77 -6.30 -11.98 4.57
N GLY A 78 -5.11 -12.49 4.23
CA GLY A 78 -4.91 -13.52 3.22
C GLY A 78 -4.91 -12.99 1.80
N SER A 79 -4.72 -13.90 0.85
CA SER A 79 -4.74 -13.58 -0.59
C SER A 79 -6.05 -12.91 -1.01
N PRO A 80 -6.04 -12.12 -2.10
CA PRO A 80 -7.25 -11.46 -2.59
C PRO A 80 -8.37 -12.48 -2.80
N PRO A 81 -9.56 -12.30 -2.20
CA PRO A 81 -10.60 -13.33 -2.17
C PRO A 81 -11.29 -13.54 -3.53
N PHE A 82 -11.12 -12.61 -4.47
CA PHE A 82 -11.66 -12.68 -5.83
C PHE A 82 -10.81 -11.85 -6.80
N GLU A 83 -10.97 -12.11 -8.09
CA GLU A 83 -10.28 -11.38 -9.15
C GLU A 83 -10.72 -9.91 -9.18
N GLY A 84 -9.76 -9.00 -9.26
CA GLY A 84 -10.03 -7.56 -9.22
C GLY A 84 -10.34 -7.02 -7.82
N ALA A 85 -10.16 -7.80 -6.76
CA ALA A 85 -10.23 -7.30 -5.40
C ALA A 85 -9.21 -6.17 -5.17
N VAL A 86 -9.71 -5.09 -4.56
CA VAL A 86 -8.95 -3.90 -4.18
C VAL A 86 -8.82 -3.82 -2.68
N VAL A 87 -7.74 -3.21 -2.21
CA VAL A 87 -7.56 -2.91 -0.80
C VAL A 87 -8.23 -1.58 -0.50
N MET A 88 -9.09 -1.57 0.52
CA MET A 88 -9.76 -0.39 1.01
C MET A 88 -9.22 -0.02 2.39
N HIS A 89 -9.05 1.28 2.61
CA HIS A 89 -8.74 1.88 3.90
C HIS A 89 -10.05 2.24 4.60
N LEU A 90 -10.28 1.72 5.80
CA LEU A 90 -11.53 1.93 6.54
C LEU A 90 -11.71 3.39 6.97
N ASP A 91 -10.61 4.08 7.25
CA ASP A 91 -10.56 5.51 7.59
C ASP A 91 -10.41 6.43 6.36
N GLU A 92 -10.45 5.89 5.15
CA GLU A 92 -10.22 6.60 3.87
C GLU A 92 -8.85 7.33 3.78
N ASN A 93 -7.90 7.02 4.67
CA ASN A 93 -6.56 7.61 4.68
C ASN A 93 -5.53 6.64 4.10
N SER A 94 -5.05 6.94 2.88
CA SER A 94 -4.08 6.09 2.17
C SER A 94 -2.69 6.01 2.81
N ALA A 95 -2.38 6.86 3.79
CA ALA A 95 -1.15 6.80 4.57
C ALA A 95 -1.24 5.81 5.74
N ASN A 96 -2.45 5.49 6.22
CA ASN A 96 -2.67 4.60 7.36
C ASN A 96 -2.75 3.13 6.93
N ASN A 97 -1.60 2.47 6.81
CA ASN A 97 -1.51 1.08 6.35
C ASN A 97 -1.54 0.04 7.48
N ARG A 98 -2.08 0.38 8.66
CA ARG A 98 -2.23 -0.61 9.75
C ARG A 98 -3.14 -1.75 9.30
N ALA A 99 -2.83 -2.97 9.72
CA ALA A 99 -3.54 -4.16 9.26
C ALA A 99 -5.04 -4.13 9.62
N ASP A 100 -5.39 -3.60 10.79
CA ASP A 100 -6.78 -3.41 11.26
C ASP A 100 -7.56 -2.35 10.46
N ASN A 101 -6.86 -1.40 9.83
CA ASN A 101 -7.44 -0.36 8.98
C ASN A 101 -7.65 -0.79 7.53
N LEU A 102 -7.21 -1.99 7.15
CA LEU A 102 -7.28 -2.47 5.77
C LEU A 102 -8.31 -3.58 5.62
N ARG A 103 -9.00 -3.62 4.48
CA ARG A 103 -9.82 -4.77 4.07
C ARG A 103 -9.79 -5.00 2.57
N TRP A 104 -10.07 -6.23 2.15
CA TRP A 104 -10.41 -6.51 0.77
C TRP A 104 -11.82 -6.02 0.45
N GLY A 105 -11.99 -5.48 -0.75
CA GLY A 105 -13.27 -5.02 -1.27
C GLY A 105 -13.27 -4.96 -2.79
N THR A 106 -14.38 -4.50 -3.34
CA THR A 106 -14.57 -4.32 -4.78
C THR A 106 -14.28 -2.88 -5.19
N GLN A 107 -13.93 -2.68 -6.47
CA GLN A 107 -13.80 -1.33 -7.03
C GLN A 107 -15.09 -0.52 -6.87
N ARG A 108 -16.25 -1.18 -6.94
CA ARG A 108 -17.56 -0.54 -6.75
C ARG A 108 -17.74 -0.02 -5.32
N GLU A 109 -17.37 -0.80 -4.30
CA GLU A 109 -17.43 -0.34 -2.90
C GLU A 109 -16.50 0.86 -2.69
N ASN A 110 -15.28 0.80 -3.23
CA ASN A 110 -14.32 1.89 -3.11
C ASN A 110 -14.82 3.20 -3.76
N LEU A 111 -15.53 3.12 -4.89
CA LEU A 111 -16.13 4.28 -5.55
C LEU A 111 -17.42 4.79 -4.88
N ASN A 112 -17.99 4.03 -3.94
CA ASN A 112 -19.15 4.46 -3.15
C ASN A 112 -18.76 4.85 -1.71
N ALA A 113 -17.47 4.93 -1.41
CA ALA A 113 -16.99 5.35 -0.12
C ALA A 113 -17.38 6.83 0.15
N PRO A 114 -17.79 7.19 1.39
CA PRO A 114 -18.33 8.51 1.69
C PRO A 114 -17.43 9.67 1.27
N GLY A 115 -16.13 9.61 1.60
CA GLY A 115 -15.16 10.65 1.25
C GLY A 115 -14.93 10.75 -0.26
N PHE A 116 -15.03 9.64 -1.00
CA PHE A 116 -14.96 9.68 -2.46
C PHE A 116 -16.20 10.33 -3.09
N LEU A 117 -17.39 10.05 -2.54
CA LEU A 117 -18.63 10.69 -2.99
C LEU A 117 -18.62 12.18 -2.68
N GLU A 118 -18.14 12.58 -1.49
CA GLU A 118 -17.96 13.98 -1.12
C GLU A 118 -16.95 14.68 -2.03
N TYR A 119 -15.80 14.04 -2.29
CA TYR A 119 -14.82 14.51 -3.27
C TYR A 119 -15.47 14.72 -4.64
N CYS A 120 -16.25 13.76 -5.13
CA CYS A 120 -16.97 13.89 -6.39
C CYS A 120 -17.96 15.05 -6.39
N ARG A 121 -18.74 15.23 -5.32
CA ARG A 121 -19.70 16.34 -5.15
C ARG A 121 -19.00 17.69 -5.06
N SER A 122 -17.78 17.76 -4.52
CA SER A 122 -17.02 19.01 -4.43
C SER A 122 -16.52 19.54 -5.79
N ARG A 123 -16.52 18.71 -6.84
CA ARG A 123 -16.02 19.06 -8.19
C ARG A 123 -17.08 19.76 -9.06
N THR A 124 -17.64 20.85 -8.55
CA THR A 124 -18.60 21.70 -9.29
C THR A 124 -17.96 23.00 -9.82
N GLY A 125 -18.61 23.64 -10.79
CA GLY A 125 -18.15 24.90 -11.41
C GLY A 125 -16.76 24.78 -12.04
N ASP A 126 -15.89 25.76 -11.75
CA ASP A 126 -14.51 25.82 -12.26
C ASP A 126 -13.62 24.68 -11.76
N ARG A 127 -14.03 24.00 -10.68
CA ARG A 127 -13.31 22.83 -10.15
C ARG A 127 -13.67 21.53 -10.87
N SER A 128 -14.70 21.54 -11.72
CA SER A 128 -15.10 20.38 -12.51
C SER A 128 -14.01 19.97 -13.53
N PRO A 129 -13.85 18.67 -13.83
CA PRO A 129 -12.86 18.20 -14.80
C PRO A 129 -13.04 18.81 -16.19
N SER A 130 -14.28 19.01 -16.62
CA SER A 130 -14.62 19.62 -17.92
C SER A 130 -14.25 21.11 -17.97
N ALA A 131 -14.51 21.87 -16.91
CA ALA A 131 -14.10 23.28 -16.84
C ALA A 131 -12.57 23.41 -16.83
N LYS A 132 -11.86 22.58 -16.05
CA LYS A 132 -10.39 22.53 -16.03
C LYS A 132 -9.80 22.15 -17.38
N SER A 133 -10.41 21.18 -18.07
CA SER A 133 -10.01 20.79 -19.42
C SER A 133 -10.17 21.95 -20.38
N ARG A 134 -11.35 22.59 -20.45
CA ARG A 134 -11.58 23.76 -21.30
C ARG A 134 -10.61 24.91 -21.02
N ALA A 135 -10.30 25.18 -19.75
CA ALA A 135 -9.34 26.22 -19.38
C ALA A 135 -7.91 25.93 -19.86
N ARG A 136 -7.49 24.66 -19.87
CA ARG A 136 -6.18 24.24 -20.41
C ARG A 136 -6.12 24.24 -21.94
N SER A 137 -7.26 24.10 -22.60
CA SER A 137 -7.36 24.05 -24.07
C SER A 137 -7.49 25.42 -24.74
N ARG A 138 -7.58 26.52 -23.97
CA ARG A 138 -7.61 27.87 -24.55
C ARG A 138 -6.17 28.29 -24.91
N PRO A 139 -5.92 28.76 -26.14
CA PRO A 139 -4.61 29.23 -26.58
C PRO A 139 -4.16 30.47 -25.83
#